data_AF-A0A9X4SK72-F1
#
_entry.id   AF-A0A9X4SK72-F1
#
_cell.length_a   1.000
_cell.length_b   1.000
_cell.length_c   1.000
_cell.angle_alpha   90.00
_cell.angle_beta   90.00
_cell.angle_gamma   90.00
#
_symmetry.space_group_name_H-M   'P 1'
#
loop_
_entity.id
_entity.type
_entity.pdbx_description
1 polymer ?
#
loop_
_entity_poly.entity_id
_entity_poly.type
_entity_poly.pdbx_seq_one_letter_code
_entity_poly.pdbx_strand_id
1 'polypeptide(L)'
;EDATDILVDKDDFFYIEILNENYHKEDIIGFAWGNEEKVFVSKNTELLKNFPFPENTYDFKKNKVLLHRLGIELPTAKYDSMLAKYLISTTEDNKVETIGRLFANKYISTDEEVYGKGAKRRIPEDEILFKHLAGKIHVLATTKAVMIQNLEENEQYHLLTEMELPLANVLAKMEIAGIAAEVSTLEEIGAANQKLIADLTEKIYELAGEEFNINSPKQLGVILFEKLQLPHGKKTKTGYST
;
A
#
# COMPACT_ATOMS: atom_id res chain seq x y z
N GLU A 1 4.29 -0.74 -35.79
CA GLU A 1 4.87 0.51 -36.29
C GLU A 1 5.95 0.94 -35.33
N ASP A 2 7.09 1.37 -35.87
CA ASP A 2 8.25 1.82 -35.10
C ASP A 2 7.85 2.93 -34.13
N ALA A 3 8.10 2.68 -32.84
CA ALA A 3 7.76 3.58 -31.75
C ALA A 3 8.61 4.86 -31.84
N THR A 4 7.98 6.00 -32.11
CA THR A 4 8.62 7.30 -31.81
C THR A 4 7.70 8.29 -31.10
N ASP A 5 6.38 8.23 -31.30
CA ASP A 5 5.45 9.12 -30.61
C ASP A 5 4.51 8.33 -29.69
N ILE A 6 4.82 8.31 -28.39
CA ILE A 6 3.87 7.87 -27.36
C ILE A 6 2.76 8.91 -27.30
N LEU A 7 1.55 8.52 -27.68
CA LEU A 7 0.36 9.37 -27.59
C LEU A 7 -0.13 9.40 -26.14
N VAL A 8 -0.03 10.57 -25.50
CA VAL A 8 -0.54 10.83 -24.15
C VAL A 8 -1.20 12.19 -24.15
N ASP A 9 -2.47 12.24 -23.77
CA ASP A 9 -3.18 13.48 -23.52
C ASP A 9 -2.99 13.91 -22.07
N LYS A 10 -3.00 15.22 -21.79
CA LYS A 10 -2.84 15.73 -20.41
C LYS A 10 -3.89 15.17 -19.44
N ASP A 11 -5.09 14.93 -19.95
CA ASP A 11 -6.21 14.40 -19.18
C ASP A 11 -6.24 12.87 -19.08
N ASP A 12 -5.25 12.17 -19.64
CA ASP A 12 -5.12 10.72 -19.43
C ASP A 12 -4.83 10.40 -17.95
N PHE A 13 -5.08 9.16 -17.58
CA PHE A 13 -4.58 8.55 -16.35
C PHE A 13 -3.28 7.81 -16.63
N PHE A 14 -2.40 7.78 -15.63
CA PHE A 14 -1.21 6.93 -15.61
C PHE A 14 -1.18 6.07 -14.35
N TYR A 15 -0.75 4.82 -14.48
CA TYR A 15 -0.70 3.86 -13.38
C TYR A 15 0.44 2.85 -13.55
N ILE A 16 1.21 2.63 -12.48
CA ILE A 16 2.25 1.59 -12.41
C ILE A 16 1.76 0.47 -11.50
N GLU A 17 1.94 -0.77 -11.96
CA GLU A 17 1.57 -1.98 -11.24
C GLU A 17 2.80 -2.69 -10.67
N ILE A 18 2.63 -3.20 -9.46
CA ILE A 18 3.59 -4.04 -8.73
C ILE A 18 2.86 -5.23 -8.13
N LEU A 19 3.56 -6.34 -7.86
CA LEU A 19 2.89 -7.55 -7.38
C LEU A 19 2.49 -7.45 -5.90
N ASN A 20 3.39 -6.97 -5.03
CA ASN A 20 3.13 -6.84 -3.59
C ASN A 20 3.08 -5.36 -3.17
N GLU A 21 3.03 -5.11 -1.87
CA GLU A 21 2.73 -3.78 -1.33
C GLU A 21 3.96 -2.85 -1.25
N ASN A 22 5.16 -3.40 -1.11
CA ASN A 22 6.36 -2.61 -0.83
C ASN A 22 7.03 -2.08 -2.12
N TYR A 23 6.56 -0.94 -2.60
CA TYR A 23 7.09 -0.26 -3.79
C TYR A 23 8.54 0.26 -3.68
N HIS A 24 9.18 0.17 -2.50
CA HIS A 24 10.64 0.40 -2.38
C HIS A 24 11.46 -0.81 -2.83
N LYS A 25 10.87 -2.01 -2.85
CA LYS A 25 11.56 -3.28 -3.13
C LYS A 25 11.01 -4.02 -4.34
N GLU A 26 9.71 -3.92 -4.58
CA GLU A 26 9.02 -4.66 -5.64
C GLU A 26 9.40 -4.18 -7.04
N ASP A 27 9.42 -5.09 -8.00
CA ASP A 27 9.64 -4.74 -9.40
C ASP A 27 8.35 -4.28 -10.06
N ILE A 28 8.49 -3.39 -11.05
CA ILE A 28 7.37 -2.98 -11.90
C ILE A 28 7.00 -4.16 -12.80
N ILE A 29 5.75 -4.62 -12.69
CA ILE A 29 5.26 -5.74 -13.49
C ILE A 29 4.52 -5.27 -14.76
N GLY A 30 4.13 -4.01 -14.80
CA GLY A 30 3.49 -3.35 -15.93
C GLY A 30 3.09 -1.92 -15.59
N PHE A 31 2.76 -1.15 -16.60
CA PHE A 31 2.15 0.16 -16.44
C PHE A 31 1.14 0.39 -17.56
N ALA A 32 0.20 1.29 -17.32
CA ALA A 32 -0.86 1.62 -18.25
C ALA A 32 -1.13 3.13 -18.24
N TRP A 33 -1.63 3.62 -19.37
CA TRP A 33 -2.10 4.99 -19.49
C TRP A 33 -3.24 5.12 -20.49
N GLY A 34 -3.96 6.23 -20.42
CA GLY A 34 -5.04 6.55 -21.34
C GLY A 34 -6.29 7.04 -20.62
N ASN A 35 -7.43 6.91 -21.29
CA ASN A 35 -8.70 7.47 -20.88
C ASN A 35 -9.85 6.46 -21.10
N GLU A 36 -11.10 6.95 -21.12
CA GLU A 36 -12.28 6.12 -21.27
C GLU A 36 -12.35 5.41 -22.62
N GLU A 37 -11.86 6.06 -23.68
CA GLU A 37 -11.96 5.58 -25.07
C GLU A 37 -10.78 4.68 -25.44
N LYS A 38 -9.57 5.07 -25.03
CA LYS A 38 -8.34 4.40 -25.44
C LYS A 38 -7.42 4.20 -24.26
N VAL A 39 -6.98 2.95 -24.09
CA VAL A 39 -6.03 2.55 -23.04
C VAL A 39 -4.88 1.80 -23.66
N PHE A 40 -3.67 2.12 -23.20
CA PHE A 40 -2.43 1.48 -23.58
C PHE A 40 -1.80 0.82 -22.36
N VAL A 41 -1.12 -0.30 -22.59
CA VAL A 41 -0.45 -1.06 -21.54
C VAL A 41 0.90 -1.54 -22.04
N SER A 42 1.91 -1.53 -21.16
CA SER A 42 3.23 -2.05 -21.48
C SER A 42 3.94 -2.58 -20.23
N LYS A 43 4.89 -3.50 -20.44
CA LYS A 43 5.88 -3.94 -19.43
C LYS A 43 7.26 -3.36 -19.69
N ASN A 44 7.46 -2.71 -20.84
CA ASN A 44 8.75 -2.16 -21.23
C ASN A 44 9.00 -0.83 -20.52
N THR A 45 9.66 -0.87 -19.37
CA THR A 45 9.99 0.31 -18.56
C THR A 45 10.93 1.29 -19.27
N GLU A 46 11.63 0.89 -20.33
CA GLU A 46 12.45 1.80 -21.15
C GLU A 46 11.62 2.92 -21.78
N LEU A 47 10.33 2.68 -22.04
CA LEU A 47 9.40 3.71 -22.53
C LEU A 47 9.19 4.84 -21.53
N LEU A 48 9.48 4.62 -20.24
CA LEU A 48 9.25 5.61 -19.18
C LEU A 48 10.29 6.74 -19.16
N LYS A 49 11.48 6.54 -19.76
CA LYS A 49 12.62 7.49 -19.66
C LYS A 49 12.33 8.89 -20.21
N ASN A 50 11.47 9.00 -21.23
CA ASN A 50 11.04 10.28 -21.82
C ASN A 50 9.51 10.34 -21.93
N PHE A 51 8.81 9.73 -20.99
CA PHE A 51 7.36 9.59 -21.06
C PHE A 51 6.68 10.93 -20.72
N PRO A 52 5.77 11.44 -21.56
CA PRO A 52 5.01 12.66 -21.26
C PRO A 52 3.91 12.34 -20.24
N PHE A 53 4.28 12.26 -18.95
CA PHE A 53 3.34 11.88 -17.89
C PHE A 53 2.11 12.80 -17.86
N PRO A 54 0.88 12.23 -17.83
CA PRO A 54 -0.34 13.02 -17.77
C PRO A 54 -0.60 13.56 -16.37
N GLU A 55 -1.66 14.34 -16.22
CA GLU A 55 -1.96 15.06 -14.98
C GLU A 55 -2.77 14.22 -13.97
N ASN A 56 -3.28 13.05 -14.37
CA ASN A 56 -4.11 12.19 -13.52
C ASN A 56 -3.43 10.85 -13.21
N THR A 57 -3.59 10.38 -11.98
CA THR A 57 -2.99 9.13 -11.50
C THR A 57 -3.87 8.41 -10.50
N TYR A 58 -3.45 7.23 -10.11
CA TYR A 58 -3.89 6.55 -8.90
C TYR A 58 -2.64 6.20 -8.07
N ASP A 59 -2.62 6.61 -6.80
CA ASP A 59 -1.48 6.44 -5.89
C ASP A 59 -0.19 7.10 -6.40
N PHE A 60 -0.21 8.44 -6.41
CA PHE A 60 0.87 9.31 -6.84
C PHE A 60 2.18 9.00 -6.12
N LYS A 61 2.12 8.79 -4.81
CA LYS A 61 3.29 8.55 -3.97
C LYS A 61 4.02 7.28 -4.40
N LYS A 62 3.29 6.17 -4.57
CA LYS A 62 3.84 4.92 -5.10
C LYS A 62 4.48 5.11 -6.48
N ASN A 63 3.75 5.74 -7.41
CA ASN A 63 4.26 5.95 -8.77
C ASN A 63 5.54 6.80 -8.77
N LYS A 64 5.60 7.84 -7.92
CA LYS A 64 6.79 8.69 -7.78
C LYS A 64 7.99 7.93 -7.22
N VAL A 65 7.80 7.13 -6.18
CA VAL A 65 8.89 6.32 -5.58
C VAL A 65 9.41 5.28 -6.59
N LEU A 66 8.51 4.60 -7.32
CA LEU A 66 8.90 3.64 -8.36
C LEU A 66 9.67 4.29 -9.50
N LEU A 67 9.22 5.45 -9.99
CA LEU A 67 9.90 6.18 -11.06
C LEU A 67 11.25 6.74 -10.60
N HIS A 68 11.36 7.20 -9.35
CA HIS A 68 12.64 7.65 -8.79
C HIS A 68 13.69 6.53 -8.79
N ARG A 69 13.30 5.27 -8.53
CA ARG A 69 14.20 4.12 -8.62
C ARG A 69 14.74 3.88 -10.04
N LEU A 70 14.04 4.37 -11.06
CA LEU A 70 14.49 4.36 -12.46
C LEU A 70 15.24 5.64 -12.86
N GLY A 71 15.49 6.56 -11.93
CA GLY A 71 16.10 7.87 -12.20
C GLY A 71 15.15 8.86 -12.89
N ILE A 72 13.83 8.64 -12.81
CA ILE A 72 12.81 9.47 -13.47
C ILE A 72 12.10 10.32 -12.40
N GLU A 73 12.11 11.64 -12.58
CA GLU A 73 11.33 12.54 -11.72
C GLU A 73 9.89 12.66 -12.23
N LEU A 74 8.93 12.19 -11.43
CA LEU A 74 7.51 12.37 -11.72
C LEU A 74 7.04 13.77 -11.27
N PRO A 75 6.55 14.63 -12.18
CA PRO A 75 5.91 15.90 -11.82
C PRO A 75 4.69 15.67 -10.93
N THR A 76 4.35 16.62 -10.06
CA THR A 76 3.15 16.52 -9.22
C THR A 76 1.89 16.37 -10.08
N ALA A 77 1.12 15.31 -9.86
CA ALA A 77 -0.17 15.11 -10.51
C ALA A 77 -1.16 16.20 -10.07
N LYS A 78 -2.15 16.51 -10.91
CA LYS A 78 -3.26 17.40 -10.55
C LYS A 78 -4.48 16.65 -10.01
N TYR A 79 -4.50 15.33 -10.16
CA TYR A 79 -5.56 14.48 -9.62
C TYR A 79 -5.03 13.09 -9.26
N ASP A 80 -5.40 12.61 -8.08
CA ASP A 80 -5.15 11.24 -7.63
C ASP A 80 -6.46 10.61 -7.16
N SER A 81 -6.94 9.59 -7.87
CA SER A 81 -8.20 8.90 -7.54
C SER A 81 -8.20 8.24 -6.16
N MET A 82 -7.04 7.76 -5.68
CA MET A 82 -6.95 7.13 -4.36
C MET A 82 -7.18 8.15 -3.25
N LEU A 83 -6.54 9.31 -3.35
CA LEU A 83 -6.72 10.43 -2.43
C LEU A 83 -8.12 11.04 -2.55
N ALA A 84 -8.61 11.23 -3.77
CA ALA A 84 -9.97 11.72 -4.02
C ALA A 84 -11.01 10.83 -3.33
N LYS A 85 -10.92 9.51 -3.50
CA LYS A 85 -11.83 8.58 -2.82
C LYS A 85 -11.69 8.67 -1.30
N TYR A 86 -10.46 8.71 -0.79
CA TYR A 86 -10.20 8.78 0.66
C TYR A 86 -10.89 9.99 1.30
N LEU A 87 -10.86 11.14 0.64
CA LEU A 87 -11.55 12.36 1.10
C LEU A 87 -13.08 12.23 1.05
N ILE A 88 -13.62 11.62 -0.01
CA ILE A 88 -15.07 11.41 -0.15
C ILE A 88 -15.58 10.45 0.94
N SER A 89 -14.88 9.35 1.22
CA SER A 89 -15.30 8.38 2.24
C SER A 89 -14.18 7.47 2.73
N THR A 90 -14.13 7.30 4.06
CA THR A 90 -13.21 6.40 4.77
C THR A 90 -13.86 5.07 5.19
N THR A 91 -15.12 4.82 4.82
CA THR A 91 -15.85 3.61 5.23
C THR A 91 -15.37 2.36 4.51
N GLU A 92 -15.19 2.45 3.19
CA GLU A 92 -14.73 1.35 2.32
C GLU A 92 -13.21 1.47 2.06
N ASP A 93 -12.59 0.47 1.43
CA ASP A 93 -11.20 0.57 0.97
C ASP A 93 -11.02 1.53 -0.22
N ASN A 94 -9.78 1.90 -0.53
CA ASN A 94 -9.47 2.83 -1.62
C ASN A 94 -9.08 2.16 -2.94
N LYS A 95 -9.44 0.89 -3.13
CA LYS A 95 -9.02 0.12 -4.31
C LYS A 95 -9.80 0.54 -5.56
N VAL A 96 -9.22 0.29 -6.73
CA VAL A 96 -9.82 0.67 -8.02
C VAL A 96 -11.16 -0.06 -8.25
N GLU A 97 -11.27 -1.33 -7.86
CA GLU A 97 -12.53 -2.08 -7.93
C GLU A 97 -13.65 -1.47 -7.08
N THR A 98 -13.30 -0.92 -5.92
CA THR A 98 -14.23 -0.24 -5.01
C THR A 98 -14.66 1.10 -5.59
N ILE A 99 -13.71 1.87 -6.14
CA ILE A 99 -14.00 3.11 -6.87
C ILE A 99 -14.97 2.85 -8.03
N GLY A 100 -14.70 1.84 -8.86
CA GLY A 100 -15.57 1.47 -9.98
C GLY A 100 -16.98 1.11 -9.55
N ARG A 101 -17.11 0.32 -8.47
CA ARG A 101 -18.42 -0.05 -7.92
C ARG A 101 -19.20 1.17 -7.41
N LEU A 102 -18.55 2.04 -6.65
CA LEU A 102 -19.22 3.16 -5.97
C LEU A 102 -19.59 4.30 -6.91
N PHE A 103 -18.72 4.65 -7.87
CA PHE A 103 -18.87 5.88 -8.66
C PHE A 103 -19.24 5.65 -10.14
N ALA A 104 -19.16 4.41 -10.64
CA ALA A 104 -19.52 4.07 -12.02
C ALA A 104 -20.42 2.84 -12.15
N ASN A 105 -20.84 2.21 -11.03
CA ASN A 105 -21.55 0.93 -11.01
C ASN A 105 -20.89 -0.14 -11.90
N LYS A 106 -19.55 -0.10 -11.95
CA LYS A 106 -18.73 -0.93 -12.83
C LYS A 106 -17.94 -1.94 -12.02
N TYR A 107 -18.10 -3.20 -12.39
CA TYR A 107 -17.37 -4.30 -11.78
C TYR A 107 -16.14 -4.63 -12.61
N ILE A 108 -14.98 -4.63 -11.97
CA ILE A 108 -13.72 -5.16 -12.49
C ILE A 108 -13.25 -6.27 -11.57
N SER A 109 -12.44 -7.19 -12.10
CA SER A 109 -11.80 -8.21 -11.27
C SER A 109 -10.92 -7.56 -10.21
N THR A 110 -10.93 -8.11 -9.01
CA THR A 110 -10.08 -7.64 -7.91
C THR A 110 -8.62 -8.07 -8.12
N ASP A 111 -7.69 -7.37 -7.49
CA ASP A 111 -6.28 -7.77 -7.49
C ASP A 111 -6.08 -9.18 -6.92
N GLU A 112 -6.91 -9.61 -5.98
CA GLU A 112 -6.82 -10.95 -5.42
C GLU A 112 -7.35 -12.03 -6.37
N GLU A 113 -8.35 -11.73 -7.21
CA GLU A 113 -8.83 -12.64 -8.24
C GLU A 113 -7.83 -12.79 -9.38
N VAL A 114 -7.15 -11.70 -9.75
CA VAL A 114 -6.17 -11.67 -10.86
C VAL A 114 -4.82 -12.25 -10.42
N TYR A 115 -4.30 -11.80 -9.28
CA TYR A 115 -2.96 -12.19 -8.82
C TYR A 115 -2.99 -13.39 -7.86
N GLY A 116 -4.12 -13.69 -7.22
CA GLY A 116 -4.21 -14.67 -6.14
C GLY A 116 -3.87 -14.08 -4.76
N LYS A 117 -3.96 -14.94 -3.72
CA LYS A 117 -3.72 -14.59 -2.31
C LYS A 117 -2.60 -15.42 -1.68
N GLY A 118 -1.87 -14.81 -0.75
CA GLY A 118 -0.83 -15.48 0.05
C GLY A 118 0.19 -16.21 -0.82
N ALA A 119 0.47 -17.48 -0.49
CA ALA A 119 1.45 -18.30 -1.21
C ALA A 119 1.11 -18.59 -2.69
N LYS A 120 -0.13 -18.34 -3.13
CA LYS A 120 -0.55 -18.53 -4.54
C LYS A 120 -0.45 -17.24 -5.36
N ARG A 121 -0.02 -16.12 -4.75
CA ARG A 121 0.07 -14.83 -5.42
C ARG A 121 1.17 -14.86 -6.49
N ARG A 122 0.83 -14.49 -7.74
CA ARG A 122 1.76 -14.49 -8.88
C ARG A 122 1.29 -13.55 -9.99
N ILE A 123 2.23 -13.16 -10.85
CA ILE A 123 1.93 -12.43 -12.09
C ILE A 123 1.23 -13.41 -13.05
N PRO A 124 0.05 -13.07 -13.60
CA PRO A 124 -0.64 -13.90 -14.58
C PRO A 124 0.00 -13.76 -15.97
N GLU A 125 -0.56 -14.43 -16.98
CA GLU A 125 -0.18 -14.22 -18.37
C GLU A 125 -0.46 -12.79 -18.83
N ASP A 126 0.31 -12.31 -19.82
CA ASP A 126 0.29 -10.92 -20.26
C ASP A 126 -1.11 -10.47 -20.73
N GLU A 127 -1.89 -11.34 -21.38
CA GLU A 127 -3.27 -11.00 -21.79
C GLU A 127 -4.16 -10.66 -20.58
N ILE A 128 -4.06 -11.45 -19.51
CA ILE A 128 -4.83 -11.25 -18.28
C ILE A 128 -4.34 -10.00 -17.55
N LEU A 129 -3.03 -9.83 -17.42
CA LEU A 129 -2.42 -8.64 -16.81
C LEU A 129 -2.84 -7.38 -17.55
N PHE A 130 -2.72 -7.36 -18.89
CA PHE A 130 -3.02 -6.18 -19.70
C PHE A 130 -4.50 -5.84 -19.66
N LYS A 131 -5.38 -6.84 -19.71
CA LYS A 131 -6.82 -6.62 -19.55
C LYS A 131 -7.15 -6.00 -18.18
N HIS A 132 -6.48 -6.46 -17.12
CA HIS A 132 -6.68 -5.92 -15.77
C HIS A 132 -6.21 -4.47 -15.66
N LEU A 133 -4.99 -4.17 -16.12
CA LEU A 133 -4.45 -2.80 -16.13
C LEU A 133 -5.30 -1.86 -16.98
N ALA A 134 -5.77 -2.34 -18.14
CA ALA A 134 -6.66 -1.56 -18.99
C ALA A 134 -8.00 -1.27 -18.30
N GLY A 135 -8.56 -2.27 -17.62
CA GLY A 135 -9.76 -2.13 -16.81
C GLY A 135 -9.60 -1.10 -15.69
N LYS A 136 -8.43 -1.06 -15.02
CA LYS A 136 -8.13 -0.05 -14.00
C LYS A 136 -8.12 1.36 -14.57
N ILE A 137 -7.35 1.63 -15.62
CA ILE A 137 -7.31 2.97 -16.27
C ILE A 137 -8.71 3.42 -16.69
N HIS A 138 -9.47 2.53 -17.33
CA HIS A 138 -10.81 2.88 -17.76
C HIS A 138 -11.74 3.23 -16.59
N VAL A 139 -11.70 2.47 -15.48
CA VAL A 139 -12.46 2.81 -14.26
C VAL A 139 -12.04 4.16 -13.70
N LEU A 140 -10.73 4.43 -13.62
CA LEU A 140 -10.22 5.70 -13.10
C LEU A 140 -10.67 6.88 -13.95
N ALA A 141 -10.63 6.74 -15.28
CA ALA A 141 -11.10 7.75 -16.22
C ALA A 141 -12.60 8.03 -16.06
N THR A 142 -13.45 6.99 -16.11
CA THR A 142 -14.91 7.13 -16.05
C THR A 142 -15.41 7.66 -14.69
N THR A 143 -14.66 7.46 -13.60
CA THR A 143 -15.09 7.89 -12.26
C THR A 143 -14.62 9.29 -11.89
N LYS A 144 -13.62 9.86 -12.58
CA LYS A 144 -13.03 11.16 -12.26
C LYS A 144 -14.06 12.28 -12.13
N ALA A 145 -14.94 12.44 -13.13
CA ALA A 145 -15.90 13.54 -13.16
C ALA A 145 -16.89 13.50 -11.98
N VAL A 146 -17.48 12.32 -11.71
CA VAL A 146 -18.41 12.12 -10.59
C VAL A 146 -17.72 12.33 -9.25
N MET A 147 -16.48 11.84 -9.10
CA MET A 147 -15.72 12.02 -7.87
C MET A 147 -15.33 13.49 -7.63
N ILE A 148 -14.97 14.24 -8.68
CA ILE A 148 -14.74 15.68 -8.57
C ILE A 148 -16.03 16.39 -8.11
N GLN A 149 -17.18 16.06 -8.71
CA GLN A 149 -18.45 16.64 -8.28
C GLN A 149 -18.75 16.36 -6.81
N ASN A 150 -18.52 15.13 -6.32
CA ASN A 150 -18.70 14.78 -4.91
C ASN A 150 -17.77 15.59 -4.00
N LEU A 151 -16.51 15.79 -4.40
CA LEU A 151 -15.56 16.61 -3.66
C LEU A 151 -15.97 18.09 -3.64
N GLU A 152 -16.50 18.62 -4.75
CA GLU A 152 -17.01 19.99 -4.81
C GLU A 152 -18.25 20.18 -3.94
N GLU A 153 -19.20 19.24 -3.98
CA GLU A 153 -20.41 19.24 -3.14
C GLU A 153 -20.08 19.18 -1.65
N ASN A 154 -18.98 18.51 -1.29
CA ASN A 154 -18.47 18.45 0.08
C ASN A 154 -17.50 19.59 0.45
N GLU A 155 -17.25 20.53 -0.47
CA GLU A 155 -16.23 21.59 -0.32
C GLU A 155 -14.81 21.06 -0.05
N GLN A 156 -14.48 19.85 -0.53
CA GLN A 156 -13.20 19.16 -0.31
C GLN A 156 -12.28 19.17 -1.53
N TYR A 157 -12.69 19.71 -2.68
CA TYR A 157 -11.83 19.70 -3.88
C TYR A 157 -10.52 20.47 -3.67
N HIS A 158 -10.55 21.60 -2.98
CA HIS A 158 -9.35 22.37 -2.64
C HIS A 158 -8.42 21.60 -1.68
N LEU A 159 -8.98 20.79 -0.77
CA LEU A 159 -8.21 19.93 0.14
C LEU A 159 -7.38 18.91 -0.67
N LEU A 160 -7.96 18.31 -1.72
CA LEU A 160 -7.24 17.42 -2.61
C LEU A 160 -6.07 18.13 -3.32
N THR A 161 -6.34 19.29 -3.93
CA THR A 161 -5.40 19.94 -4.86
C THR A 161 -4.33 20.77 -4.16
N GLU A 162 -4.68 21.46 -3.08
CA GLU A 162 -3.79 22.43 -2.40
C GLU A 162 -3.09 21.84 -1.17
N MET A 163 -3.57 20.72 -0.63
CA MET A 163 -3.00 20.11 0.57
C MET A 163 -2.55 18.66 0.35
N GLU A 164 -3.45 17.76 -0.04
CA GLU A 164 -3.16 16.32 -0.09
C GLU A 164 -2.14 15.97 -1.19
N LEU A 165 -2.30 16.50 -2.41
CA LEU A 165 -1.36 16.26 -3.51
C LEU A 165 0.06 16.84 -3.21
N PRO A 166 0.20 18.09 -2.73
CA PRO A 166 1.49 18.61 -2.27
C PRO A 166 2.10 17.78 -1.14
N LEU A 167 1.30 17.35 -0.16
CA LEU A 167 1.74 16.50 0.93
C LEU A 167 2.23 15.14 0.42
N ALA A 168 1.49 14.50 -0.50
CA ALA A 168 1.89 13.23 -1.10
C ALA A 168 3.26 13.33 -1.79
N ASN A 169 3.56 14.46 -2.43
CA ASN A 169 4.88 14.73 -3.02
C ASN A 169 5.98 14.90 -1.96
N VAL A 170 5.69 15.57 -0.83
CA VAL A 170 6.63 15.68 0.30
C VAL A 170 6.89 14.31 0.91
N LEU A 171 5.84 13.52 1.16
CA LEU A 171 5.96 12.17 1.72
C LEU A 171 6.75 11.25 0.80
N ALA A 172 6.52 11.30 -0.52
CA ALA A 172 7.33 10.55 -1.48
C ALA A 172 8.83 10.88 -1.35
N LYS A 173 9.18 12.16 -1.23
CA LYS A 173 10.58 12.61 -1.07
C LYS A 173 11.18 12.15 0.26
N MET A 174 10.41 12.19 1.35
CA MET A 174 10.85 11.68 2.65
C MET A 174 11.11 10.18 2.60
N GLU A 175 10.22 9.42 1.96
CA GLU A 175 10.38 7.97 1.79
C GLU A 175 11.58 7.61 0.91
N ILE A 176 11.81 8.36 -0.17
CA ILE A 176 12.98 8.20 -1.05
C ILE A 176 14.28 8.48 -0.28
N ALA A 177 14.31 9.54 0.53
CA ALA A 177 15.49 9.90 1.31
C ALA A 177 15.81 8.85 2.39
N GLY A 178 14.77 8.27 2.99
CA GLY A 178 14.90 7.31 4.07
C GLY A 178 15.50 7.92 5.35
N ILE A 179 15.81 7.05 6.30
CA ILE A 179 16.47 7.42 7.56
C ILE A 179 17.70 6.53 7.70
N ALA A 180 18.87 7.15 7.83
CA ALA A 180 20.11 6.43 8.10
C ALA A 180 20.07 5.86 9.53
N ALA A 181 20.45 4.60 9.67
CA ALA A 181 20.57 3.93 10.96
C ALA A 181 21.98 3.32 11.08
N GLU A 182 22.57 3.44 12.26
CA GLU A 182 23.85 2.81 12.58
C GLU A 182 23.63 1.35 12.95
N VAL A 183 24.01 0.44 12.04
CA VAL A 183 23.76 -1.00 12.19
C VAL A 183 24.44 -1.55 13.43
N SER A 184 25.69 -1.15 13.67
CA SER A 184 26.46 -1.62 14.84
C SER A 184 25.78 -1.28 16.17
N THR A 185 25.25 -0.07 16.30
CA THR A 185 24.51 0.36 17.50
C THR A 185 23.24 -0.48 17.69
N LEU A 186 22.51 -0.78 16.61
CA LEU A 186 21.31 -1.63 16.69
C LEU A 186 21.65 -3.06 17.09
N GLU A 187 22.76 -3.61 16.61
CA GLU A 187 23.25 -4.93 16.99
C GLU A 187 23.67 -4.99 18.46
N GLU A 188 24.36 -3.95 18.96
CA GLU A 188 24.74 -3.83 20.38
C GLU A 188 23.51 -3.78 21.30
N ILE A 189 22.51 -2.97 20.95
CA ILE A 189 21.23 -2.91 21.67
C ILE A 189 20.53 -4.27 21.64
N GLY A 190 20.55 -4.94 20.47
CA GLY A 190 20.00 -6.29 20.31
C GLY A 190 20.65 -7.30 21.24
N ALA A 191 21.98 -7.32 21.30
CA ALA A 191 22.73 -8.23 22.17
C ALA A 191 22.50 -7.94 23.66
N ALA A 192 22.47 -6.67 24.06
CA ALA A 192 22.18 -6.27 25.44
C ALA A 192 20.77 -6.70 25.87
N ASN A 193 19.77 -6.48 25.00
CA ASN A 193 18.40 -6.91 25.25
C ASN A 193 18.27 -8.43 25.32
N GLN A 194 18.99 -9.17 24.46
CA GLN A 194 18.96 -10.63 24.47
C GLN A 194 19.48 -11.19 25.80
N LYS A 195 20.57 -10.61 26.32
CA LYS A 195 21.09 -10.98 27.65
C LYS A 195 20.08 -10.67 28.75
N LEU A 196 19.51 -9.47 28.75
CA LEU A 196 18.51 -9.08 29.75
C LEU A 196 17.26 -9.98 29.71
N ILE A 197 16.78 -10.33 28.52
CA ILE A 197 15.66 -11.25 28.34
C ILE A 197 16.00 -12.63 28.92
N ALA A 198 17.21 -13.14 28.69
CA ALA A 198 17.63 -14.43 29.25
C ALA A 198 17.68 -14.39 30.79
N ASP A 199 18.31 -13.37 31.38
CA ASP A 199 18.43 -13.20 32.84
C ASP A 199 17.03 -13.08 33.49
N LEU A 200 16.12 -12.30 32.88
CA LEU A 200 14.75 -12.17 33.36
C LEU A 200 13.93 -13.45 33.18
N THR A 201 14.14 -14.18 32.09
CA THR A 201 13.47 -15.45 31.82
C THR A 201 13.83 -16.49 32.89
N GLU A 202 15.11 -16.63 33.22
CA GLU A 202 15.56 -17.53 34.28
C GLU A 202 14.94 -17.14 35.63
N LYS A 203 14.93 -15.86 35.96
CA LYS A 203 14.30 -15.35 37.18
C LYS A 203 12.79 -15.62 37.23
N ILE A 204 12.10 -15.52 36.10
CA ILE A 204 10.67 -15.87 36.02
C ILE A 204 10.49 -17.36 36.31
N TYR A 205 11.33 -18.24 35.74
CA TYR A 205 11.25 -19.68 35.99
C TYR A 205 11.57 -20.04 37.45
N GLU A 206 12.54 -19.36 38.06
CA GLU A 206 12.86 -19.53 39.49
C GLU A 206 11.65 -19.15 40.37
N LEU A 207 11.04 -17.99 40.12
CA LEU A 207 9.89 -17.50 40.88
C LEU A 207 8.61 -18.33 40.64
N ALA A 208 8.44 -18.85 39.42
CA ALA A 208 7.33 -19.73 39.07
C ALA A 208 7.55 -21.18 39.54
N GLY A 209 8.81 -21.57 39.81
CA GLY A 209 9.22 -22.92 40.18
C GLY A 209 9.08 -23.95 39.05
N GLU A 210 8.95 -23.50 37.80
CA GLU A 210 8.97 -24.34 36.61
C GLU A 210 9.23 -23.51 35.34
N GLU A 211 9.72 -24.18 34.29
CA GLU A 211 9.81 -23.57 32.97
C GLU A 211 8.47 -23.67 32.24
N PHE A 212 8.10 -22.59 31.53
CA PHE A 212 6.91 -22.54 30.69
C PHE A 212 7.11 -21.52 29.57
N ASN A 213 6.26 -21.56 28.54
CA ASN A 213 6.30 -20.56 27.49
C ASN A 213 5.68 -19.24 27.98
N ILE A 214 6.53 -18.30 28.40
CA ILE A 214 6.14 -16.97 28.89
C ILE A 214 5.30 -16.20 27.86
N ASN A 215 5.58 -16.38 26.57
CA ASN A 215 4.85 -15.73 25.48
C ASN A 215 3.49 -16.39 25.18
N SER A 216 3.10 -17.45 25.90
CA SER A 216 1.78 -18.06 25.80
C SER A 216 0.86 -17.50 26.90
N PRO A 217 -0.12 -16.63 26.57
CA PRO A 217 -1.05 -16.08 27.56
C PRO A 217 -1.78 -17.16 28.36
N LYS A 218 -2.03 -18.30 27.72
CA LYS A 218 -2.64 -19.47 28.38
C LYS A 218 -1.73 -20.06 29.46
N GLN A 219 -0.45 -20.31 29.16
CA GLN A 219 0.48 -20.89 30.14
C GLN A 219 0.80 -19.88 31.24
N LEU A 220 1.06 -18.62 30.87
CA LEU A 220 1.28 -17.54 31.83
C LEU A 220 0.09 -17.37 32.78
N GLY A 221 -1.15 -17.41 32.26
CA GLY A 221 -2.36 -17.32 33.06
C GLY A 221 -2.52 -18.44 34.08
N VAL A 222 -2.17 -19.68 33.71
CA VAL A 222 -2.17 -20.83 34.63
C VAL A 222 -1.15 -20.60 35.75
N ILE A 223 0.07 -20.18 35.43
CA ILE A 223 1.11 -19.89 36.43
C ILE A 223 0.65 -18.81 37.40
N LEU A 224 0.17 -17.67 36.89
CA LEU A 224 -0.17 -16.51 37.74
C LEU A 224 -1.42 -16.75 38.60
N PHE A 225 -2.49 -17.30 38.02
CA PHE A 225 -3.81 -17.32 38.68
C PHE A 225 -4.21 -18.68 39.22
N GLU A 226 -3.65 -19.78 38.71
CA GLU A 226 -3.92 -21.12 39.22
C GLU A 226 -2.79 -21.63 40.12
N LYS A 227 -1.52 -21.47 39.76
CA LYS A 227 -0.41 -21.93 40.59
C LYS A 227 -0.08 -20.95 41.72
N LEU A 228 0.19 -19.69 41.37
CA LEU A 228 0.55 -18.64 42.33
C LEU A 228 -0.66 -18.02 43.03
N GLN A 229 -1.88 -18.35 42.58
CA GLN A 229 -3.15 -17.92 43.20
C GLN A 229 -3.26 -16.39 43.36
N LEU A 230 -2.68 -15.63 42.41
CA LEU A 230 -2.75 -14.18 42.46
C LEU A 230 -4.20 -13.69 42.29
N PRO A 231 -4.61 -12.63 43.00
CA PRO A 231 -5.96 -12.09 42.89
C PRO A 231 -6.19 -11.41 41.53
N HIS A 232 -7.47 -11.18 41.18
CA HIS A 232 -7.92 -10.45 40.00
C HIS A 232 -7.73 -11.12 38.62
N GLY A 233 -7.59 -12.45 38.56
CA GLY A 233 -7.63 -13.19 37.29
C GLY A 233 -8.97 -13.07 36.55
N LYS A 234 -9.06 -12.19 35.55
CA LYS A 234 -10.26 -12.02 34.71
C LYS A 234 -10.23 -12.99 33.52
N LYS A 235 -11.28 -13.81 33.37
CA LYS A 235 -11.43 -14.72 32.21
C LYS A 235 -12.03 -13.97 31.01
N THR A 236 -11.44 -14.19 29.84
CA THR A 236 -11.91 -13.80 28.51
C THR A 236 -12.43 -15.05 27.76
N LYS A 237 -12.91 -14.89 26.52
CA LYS A 237 -13.35 -16.02 25.69
C LYS A 237 -12.25 -17.06 25.43
N THR A 238 -10.98 -16.67 25.50
CA THR A 238 -9.83 -17.51 25.11
C THR A 238 -8.88 -17.85 26.26
N GLY A 239 -9.09 -17.33 27.47
CA GLY A 239 -8.24 -17.61 28.64
C GLY A 239 -8.23 -16.49 29.67
N TYR A 240 -7.29 -16.52 30.61
CA TYR A 240 -7.05 -15.40 31.52
C TYR A 240 -6.48 -14.18 30.78
N SER A 241 -6.84 -12.99 31.23
CA SER A 241 -6.17 -11.75 30.81
C SER A 241 -4.82 -11.65 31.52
N THR A 242 -3.75 -11.61 30.74
CA THR A 242 -2.35 -11.52 31.21
C THR A 242 -1.58 -10.56 30.33
#